data_AF-A0A4Y9SE56-F1
#
_entry.id   AF-A0A4Y9SE56-F1
#
_cell.length_a   1.000
_cell.length_b   1.000
_cell.length_c   1.000
_cell.angle_alpha   90.00
_cell.angle_beta   90.00
_cell.angle_gamma   90.00
#
_symmetry.space_group_name_H-M   'P 1'
#
loop_
_entity.id
_entity.type
_entity.pdbx_description
1 polymer ?
#
loop_
_entity_poly.entity_id
_entity_poly.type
_entity_poly.pdbx_seq_one_letter_code
_entity_poly.pdbx_strand_id
1 'polypeptide(L)'
;MTYRWETPDAVWLEDENGHFMPAASPGLGQLDWTGYGRARSADLAQLLGAAVPGACAHSAMYPPEFHWCPQCGEPLVPAAMQETWRDWFGPSSDPYLPRGVPHGLPVTGLPLGAALE
;
A
#
# COMPACT_ATOMS: atom_id res chain seq x y z
N MET A 1 -13.25 20.79 6.88
CA MET A 1 -11.92 21.21 7.38
C MET A 1 -10.99 20.02 7.28
N THR A 2 -9.82 20.16 6.64
CA THR A 2 -8.86 19.06 6.53
C THR A 2 -7.89 19.09 7.71
N TYR A 3 -7.86 18.05 8.53
CA TYR A 3 -6.90 17.95 9.63
C TYR A 3 -5.59 17.29 9.15
N ARG A 4 -4.44 17.79 9.61
CA ARG A 4 -3.12 17.30 9.19
C ARG A 4 -2.49 16.50 10.33
N TRP A 5 -2.10 15.26 10.04
CA TRP A 5 -1.41 14.38 10.96
C TRP A 5 0.02 14.15 10.48
N GLU A 6 1.00 14.22 11.37
CA GLU A 6 2.42 14.08 11.03
C GLU A 6 3.00 12.88 11.77
N THR A 7 3.44 11.89 11.00
CA THR A 7 4.14 10.70 11.49
C THR A 7 5.58 10.74 11.01
N PRO A 8 6.50 9.95 11.62
CA PRO A 8 7.90 9.93 11.20
C PRO A 8 8.08 9.60 9.70
N ASP A 9 7.16 8.81 9.14
CA ASP A 9 7.26 8.27 7.79
C ASP A 9 6.35 8.98 6.78
N ALA A 10 5.32 9.70 7.23
CA ALA A 10 4.41 10.40 6.33
C ALA A 10 3.60 11.53 6.99
N VAL A 11 3.20 12.49 6.16
CA VAL A 11 2.17 13.49 6.45
C VAL A 11 0.85 12.97 5.90
N TRP A 12 -0.20 13.00 6.72
CA TRP A 12 -1.53 12.55 6.37
C TRP A 12 -2.52 13.71 6.44
N LEU A 13 -3.54 13.64 5.59
CA LEU A 13 -4.67 14.56 5.58
C LEU A 13 -5.93 13.76 5.88
N GLU A 14 -6.69 14.24 6.85
CA GLU A 14 -8.03 13.77 7.18
C GLU A 14 -9.04 14.70 6.51
N ASP A 15 -9.90 14.14 5.66
CA ASP A 15 -11.01 14.86 5.04
C ASP A 15 -12.20 15.03 6.01
N GLU A 16 -13.15 15.89 5.65
CA GLU A 16 -14.38 16.17 6.41
C GLU A 16 -15.22 14.91 6.66
N ASN A 17 -15.09 13.91 5.79
CA ASN A 17 -15.74 12.61 5.92
C ASN A 17 -14.99 11.62 6.85
N GLY A 18 -13.87 12.03 7.44
CA GLY A 18 -13.00 11.17 8.25
C GLY A 18 -12.14 10.21 7.41
N HIS A 19 -11.93 10.54 6.14
CA HIS A 19 -11.07 9.76 5.25
C HIS A 19 -9.62 10.19 5.40
N PHE A 20 -8.69 9.25 5.52
CA PHE A 20 -7.27 9.53 5.66
C PHE A 20 -6.54 9.28 4.35
N MET A 21 -5.70 10.25 3.95
CA MET A 21 -4.92 10.20 2.72
C MET A 21 -3.49 10.72 2.98
N PRO A 22 -2.44 9.92 2.72
CA PRO A 22 -1.05 10.38 2.84
C PRO A 22 -0.74 11.47 1.82
N ALA A 23 -0.37 12.68 2.26
CA ALA A 23 -0.03 13.79 1.36
C ALA A 23 1.45 13.85 0.99
N ALA A 24 2.34 13.38 1.87
CA ALA A 24 3.76 13.35 1.60
C ALA A 24 4.47 12.28 2.45
N SER A 25 5.60 11.77 1.96
CA SER A 25 6.54 10.97 2.77
C SER A 25 7.98 11.39 2.47
N PRO A 26 8.92 11.24 3.41
CA PRO A 26 10.34 11.55 3.18
C PRO A 26 10.94 10.75 2.01
N GLY A 27 10.48 9.51 1.80
CA GLY A 27 10.97 8.61 0.76
C GLY A 27 10.32 8.79 -0.61
N LEU A 28 9.07 9.25 -0.68
CA LEU A 28 8.31 9.36 -1.95
C LEU A 28 8.01 10.80 -2.39
N GLY A 29 8.32 11.80 -1.54
CA GLY A 29 7.96 13.19 -1.79
C GLY A 29 6.45 13.43 -1.66
N GLN A 30 5.92 14.37 -2.43
CA GLN A 30 4.49 14.70 -2.43
C GLN A 30 3.69 13.65 -3.20
N LEU A 31 2.62 13.16 -2.59
CA LEU A 31 1.77 12.10 -3.14
C LEU A 31 0.50 12.72 -3.74
N ASP A 32 0.36 12.66 -5.07
CA ASP A 32 -0.84 13.12 -5.79
C ASP A 32 -1.85 11.99 -6.03
N TRP A 33 -2.91 11.96 -5.24
CA TRP A 33 -3.95 10.93 -5.32
C TRP A 33 -4.77 10.95 -6.60
N THR A 34 -4.76 12.07 -7.34
CA THR A 34 -5.45 12.19 -8.62
C THR A 34 -4.89 11.20 -9.65
N GLY A 35 -3.60 10.87 -9.58
CA GLY A 35 -2.93 9.86 -10.40
C GLY A 35 -2.82 8.46 -9.77
N TYR A 36 -2.80 8.34 -8.45
CA TYR A 36 -2.76 7.04 -7.75
C TYR A 36 -4.16 6.45 -7.61
N GLY A 37 -4.61 5.71 -8.63
CA GLY A 37 -5.88 4.97 -8.56
C GLY A 37 -5.94 4.02 -7.34
N ARG A 38 -7.16 3.71 -6.88
CA ARG A 38 -7.45 2.84 -5.71
C ARG A 38 -6.67 1.53 -5.67
N ALA A 39 -6.25 0.99 -6.83
CA ALA A 39 -5.43 -0.22 -6.92
C ALA A 39 -4.02 -0.07 -6.28
N ARG A 40 -3.48 1.15 -6.17
CA ARG A 40 -2.17 1.41 -5.57
C ARG A 40 -2.22 1.74 -4.07
N SER A 41 -3.43 1.81 -3.49
CA SER A 41 -3.57 2.11 -2.06
C SER A 41 -2.98 1.01 -1.18
N ALA A 42 -3.08 -0.27 -1.58
CA ALA A 42 -2.50 -1.36 -0.82
C ALA A 42 -0.96 -1.30 -0.78
N ASP A 43 -0.32 -1.00 -1.91
CA ASP A 43 1.14 -0.85 -1.99
C ASP A 43 1.63 0.33 -1.14
N LEU A 44 0.98 1.49 -1.27
CA LEU A 44 1.29 2.67 -0.46
C LEU A 44 1.06 2.43 1.02
N ALA A 45 -0.01 1.73 1.40
CA ALA A 45 -0.24 1.37 2.79
C ALA A 45 0.91 0.53 3.35
N GLN A 46 1.53 -0.32 2.54
CA GLN A 46 2.61 -1.20 2.97
C GLN A 46 3.95 -0.47 3.02
N LEU A 47 4.24 0.39 2.04
CA LEU A 47 5.41 1.25 2.04
C LEU A 47 5.43 2.19 3.25
N LEU A 48 4.28 2.72 3.64
CA LEU A 48 4.15 3.67 4.75
C LEU A 48 3.89 3.01 6.11
N GLY A 49 3.81 1.66 6.16
CA GLY A 49 3.44 0.92 7.37
C GLY A 49 2.04 1.28 7.92
N ALA A 50 1.15 1.77 7.06
CA ALA A 50 -0.18 2.24 7.40
C ALA A 50 -1.05 1.14 8.03
N ALA A 51 -2.05 1.56 8.79
CA ALA A 51 -3.10 0.66 9.25
C ALA A 51 -4.19 0.54 8.18
N VAL A 52 -4.69 -0.66 7.92
CA VAL A 52 -5.71 -0.92 6.89
C VAL A 52 -6.92 -1.62 7.50
N PRO A 53 -8.14 -1.32 7.02
CA PRO A 53 -9.33 -1.98 7.51
C PRO A 53 -9.46 -3.40 6.93
N GLY A 54 -9.96 -4.33 7.76
CA GLY A 54 -10.34 -5.67 7.28
C GLY A 54 -11.73 -5.70 6.63
N ALA A 55 -12.71 -5.02 7.22
CA ALA A 55 -14.11 -5.03 6.75
C ALA A 55 -14.77 -3.63 6.68
N CYS A 56 -14.10 -2.59 7.21
CA CYS A 56 -14.57 -1.21 7.18
C CYS A 56 -14.34 -0.55 5.79
N ALA A 57 -15.31 0.23 5.32
CA ALA A 57 -15.24 0.98 4.06
C ALA A 57 -15.05 2.50 4.22
N HIS A 58 -14.91 3.00 5.46
CA HIS A 58 -14.79 4.43 5.75
C HIS A 58 -13.49 5.04 5.22
N SER A 59 -12.38 4.30 5.20
CA SER A 59 -11.15 4.78 4.54
C SER A 59 -10.35 3.62 4.01
N ALA A 60 -9.54 3.85 2.96
CA ALA A 60 -8.72 2.79 2.37
C ALA A 60 -7.51 2.42 3.24
N MET A 61 -7.03 3.37 4.05
CA MET A 61 -5.88 3.23 4.94
C MET A 61 -5.91 4.35 5.99
N TYR A 62 -5.19 4.16 7.08
CA TYR A 62 -5.11 5.05 8.24
C TYR A 62 -3.64 5.24 8.64
N PRO A 63 -3.32 6.32 9.39
CA PRO A 63 -1.99 6.47 9.96
C PRO A 63 -1.59 5.23 10.79
N PRO A 64 -0.29 4.87 10.84
CA PRO A 64 0.21 3.65 11.46
C PRO A 64 -0.15 3.47 12.94
N GLU A 65 -0.40 4.57 13.65
CA GLU A 65 -0.77 4.58 15.07
C GLU A 65 -2.23 4.17 15.35
N PHE A 66 -3.06 4.07 14.32
CA PHE A 66 -4.48 3.73 14.46
C PHE A 66 -4.69 2.22 14.55
N HIS A 67 -5.39 1.79 15.60
CA HIS A 67 -5.73 0.37 15.84
C HIS A 67 -7.23 0.09 15.65
N TRP A 68 -8.07 1.14 15.66
CA TRP A 68 -9.52 1.05 15.47
C TRP A 68 -10.01 2.16 14.55
N CYS A 69 -11.03 1.88 13.75
CA CYS A 69 -11.69 2.88 12.93
C CYS A 69 -12.45 3.88 13.81
N PRO A 70 -12.22 5.20 13.68
CA PRO A 70 -12.91 6.20 14.51
C PRO A 70 -14.41 6.33 14.21
N GLN A 71 -14.89 5.86 13.05
CA GLN A 71 -16.32 5.92 12.69
C GLN A 71 -17.12 4.69 13.09
N CYS A 72 -16.60 3.47 12.87
CA CYS A 72 -17.34 2.24 13.18
C CYS A 72 -16.76 1.40 14.33
N GLY A 73 -15.57 1.73 14.83
CA GLY A 73 -14.91 0.96 15.90
C GLY A 73 -14.34 -0.39 15.45
N GLU A 74 -14.39 -0.72 14.15
CA GLU A 74 -13.79 -1.96 13.65
C GLU A 74 -12.26 -1.97 13.82
N PRO A 75 -11.67 -3.13 14.10
CA PRO A 75 -10.23 -3.25 14.25
C PRO A 75 -9.51 -2.98 12.92
N LEU A 76 -8.43 -2.21 13.01
CA LEU A 76 -7.48 -1.99 11.94
C LEU A 76 -6.27 -2.88 12.17
N VAL A 77 -5.65 -3.31 11.08
CA VAL A 77 -4.46 -4.16 11.12
C VAL A 77 -3.33 -3.47 10.36
N PRO A 78 -2.08 -3.58 10.83
CA PRO A 78 -0.95 -3.00 10.11
C PRO A 78 -0.86 -3.66 8.73
N ALA A 79 -0.65 -2.86 7.69
CA ALA A 79 -0.57 -3.35 6.32
C ALA A 79 0.57 -4.36 6.13
N ALA A 80 1.65 -4.23 6.89
CA ALA A 80 2.74 -5.22 6.93
C ALA A 80 2.29 -6.62 7.40
N MET A 81 1.20 -6.70 8.19
CA MET A 81 0.63 -7.96 8.67
C MET A 81 -0.50 -8.48 7.76
N GLN A 82 -0.91 -7.71 6.76
CA GLN A 82 -1.68 -8.22 5.63
C GLN A 82 -0.72 -8.94 4.67
N GLU A 83 -0.17 -10.07 5.11
CA GLU A 83 0.74 -10.94 4.33
C GLU A 83 0.07 -11.57 3.08
N THR A 84 -1.09 -11.07 2.67
CA THR A 84 -1.83 -11.45 1.47
C THR A 84 -1.32 -10.73 0.21
N TRP A 85 -0.02 -10.41 0.14
CA TRP A 85 0.68 -10.03 -1.12
C TRP A 85 0.73 -11.16 -2.16
N ARG A 86 0.10 -12.32 -1.89
CA ARG A 86 0.07 -13.47 -2.80
C ARG A 86 -0.53 -13.16 -4.18
N ASP A 87 -1.23 -12.05 -4.34
CA ASP A 87 -1.87 -11.70 -5.62
C ASP A 87 -1.02 -10.82 -6.55
N TRP A 88 0.06 -10.20 -6.07
CA TRP A 88 0.97 -9.43 -6.95
C TRP A 88 1.75 -10.31 -7.93
N PHE A 89 1.86 -11.61 -7.64
CA PHE A 89 2.45 -12.62 -8.52
C PHE A 89 1.39 -13.46 -9.26
N GLY A 90 0.13 -13.01 -9.29
CA GLY A 90 -1.01 -13.78 -9.80
C GLY A 90 -1.53 -14.81 -8.80
N PRO A 91 -2.72 -15.39 -9.02
CA PRO A 91 -3.33 -16.33 -8.09
C PRO A 91 -2.38 -17.51 -7.83
N SER A 92 -1.93 -17.62 -6.58
CA SER A 92 -1.04 -18.68 -6.08
C SER A 92 -1.63 -20.10 -6.10
N SER A 93 -2.67 -20.36 -6.91
CA SER A 93 -3.45 -21.59 -6.92
C SER A 93 -3.58 -22.21 -8.31
N ASP A 94 -2.57 -22.10 -9.17
CA ASP A 94 -2.42 -23.04 -10.29
C ASP A 94 -1.46 -24.18 -9.86
N PRO A 95 -1.97 -25.41 -9.64
CA PRO A 95 -1.15 -26.54 -9.19
C PRO A 95 -0.17 -27.07 -10.24
N TYR A 96 -0.12 -26.48 -11.45
CA TYR A 96 0.73 -26.91 -12.55
C TYR A 96 1.88 -25.94 -12.88
N LEU A 97 1.99 -24.80 -12.20
CA LEU A 97 3.07 -23.84 -12.43
C LEU A 97 4.28 -24.08 -11.49
N PRO A 98 5.51 -24.21 -12.02
CA PRO A 98 6.71 -24.32 -11.22
C PRO A 98 6.94 -23.01 -10.43
N ARG A 99 7.03 -23.15 -9.12
CA ARG A 99 7.19 -22.06 -8.16
C ARG A 99 8.52 -21.33 -8.41
N GLY A 100 8.47 -20.07 -8.86
CA GLY A 100 9.63 -19.18 -8.79
C GLY A 100 9.97 -18.36 -10.03
N VAL A 101 8.99 -17.82 -10.76
CA VAL A 101 9.29 -16.81 -11.77
C VAL A 101 8.35 -15.60 -11.61
N PRO A 102 8.88 -14.38 -11.44
CA PRO A 102 8.06 -13.17 -11.49
C PRO A 102 7.52 -13.00 -12.92
N HIS A 103 6.23 -13.26 -13.11
CA HIS A 103 5.55 -13.06 -14.38
C HIS A 103 5.40 -11.56 -14.64
N GLY A 104 6.41 -10.95 -15.26
CA GLY A 104 6.38 -9.54 -15.64
C GLY A 104 7.58 -9.02 -16.43
N LEU A 105 8.66 -9.81 -16.55
CA LEU A 105 9.79 -9.45 -17.40
C LEU A 105 9.83 -10.38 -18.63
N PRO A 106 9.94 -9.85 -19.86
CA PRO A 106 10.29 -10.69 -20.99
C PRO A 106 11.66 -11.32 -20.72
N VAL A 107 11.70 -12.65 -20.62
CA VAL A 107 12.90 -13.48 -20.42
C VAL A 107 13.74 -13.51 -21.71
N THR A 108 14.07 -12.33 -22.23
CA THR A 108 15.00 -12.14 -23.36
C THR A 108 15.96 -10.98 -23.14
N GLY A 109 15.94 -10.32 -21.97
CA GLY A 109 16.99 -9.38 -21.59
C GLY A 109 18.21 -10.14 -21.09
N LEU A 110 19.35 -10.02 -21.80
CA LEU A 110 20.66 -10.40 -21.28
C LEU A 110 20.83 -9.88 -19.83
N PRO A 111 21.56 -10.60 -18.95
CA PRO A 111 21.90 -10.05 -17.64
C PRO A 111 22.60 -8.70 -17.82
N LEU A 112 22.07 -7.65 -17.18
CA LEU A 112 22.61 -6.28 -17.23
C LEU A 112 24.11 -6.20 -16.91
N GLY A 113 24.66 -7.20 -16.22
CA GLY A 113 26.08 -7.33 -15.91
C GLY A 113 26.98 -7.66 -17.11
N ALA A 114 26.43 -8.10 -18.26
CA ALA A 114 27.20 -8.41 -19.46
C ALA A 114 27.24 -7.25 -20.48
N ALA A 115 26.59 -6.12 -20.20
CA ALA A 115 26.55 -4.95 -21.08
C ALA A 115 27.52 -3.82 -20.64
N LEU A 116 28.33 -4.06 -19.61
CA LEU A 116 29.26 -3.08 -19.03
C LEU A 116 30.74 -3.51 -19.13
N GLU A 117 31.06 -4.47 -19.99
CA GLU A 117 32.44 -4.80 -20.36
C GLU A 117 32.70 -4.49 -21.84
#